data_AF-A0A340WUT2-F1
#
_entry.id   AF-A0A340WUT2-F1
#
_cell.length_a   1.000
_cell.length_b   1.000
_cell.length_c   1.000
_cell.angle_alpha   90.00
_cell.angle_beta   90.00
_cell.angle_gamma   90.00
#
_symmetry.space_group_name_H-M   'P 1'
#
loop_
_entity.id
_entity.type
_entity.pdbx_description
1 polymer ?
#
loop_
_entity_poly.entity_id
_entity_poly.type
_entity_poly.pdbx_seq_one_letter_code
_entity_poly.pdbx_strand_id
1 'polypeptide(L)'
;MTIPDWLQAIQNYMKTLQYNHTGTQFFEIRKMRPLSGLMETAKEMTRESLPIKCLEAVILGIYLTNGQPSIERFPISFKTYFSGNYFHHVVLGIYCNGRYGSLGMSRRAELMDKPLTFRTLSDLVFDFEDSYKKYLHTVKKVKIGLYVPHEPHSFQPIEWKQLVLNVSKMLRADIRKELEKYARDMRMKLLKPASAHSPTQARSRGKSLSPRRRQASPPRRLGRRDKSPALPEKKVADLSTLNEVGYQIRI
;
A
#
# COMPACT_ATOMS: atom_id res chain seq x y z
N MET A 1 -0.61 30.74 3.33
CA MET A 1 -0.88 29.78 2.24
C MET A 1 -2.12 28.99 2.64
N THR A 2 -3.11 28.84 1.76
CA THR A 2 -4.31 28.04 2.08
C THR A 2 -4.01 26.54 1.94
N ILE A 3 -4.88 25.67 2.48
CA ILE A 3 -4.71 24.21 2.31
C ILE A 3 -4.73 23.78 0.83
N PRO A 4 -5.63 24.28 -0.04
CA PRO A 4 -5.54 24.06 -1.48
C PRO A 4 -4.20 24.48 -2.11
N ASP A 5 -3.69 25.67 -1.78
CA ASP A 5 -2.40 26.15 -2.32
C ASP A 5 -1.24 25.24 -1.86
N TRP A 6 -1.26 24.80 -0.60
CA TRP A 6 -0.27 23.89 -0.03
C TRP A 6 -0.29 22.52 -0.73
N LEU A 7 -1.47 21.95 -0.95
CA LEU A 7 -1.64 20.71 -1.71
C LEU A 7 -1.16 20.87 -3.16
N GLN A 8 -1.43 22.02 -3.80
CA GLN A 8 -0.93 22.33 -5.14
C GLN A 8 0.60 22.45 -5.16
N ALA A 9 1.21 23.08 -4.16
CA ALA A 9 2.67 23.17 -4.03
C ALA A 9 3.32 21.79 -3.87
N ILE A 10 2.76 20.90 -3.03
CA ILE A 10 3.21 19.50 -2.91
C ILE A 10 3.09 18.76 -4.23
N GLN A 11 1.96 18.91 -4.93
CA GLN A 11 1.76 18.24 -6.20
C GLN A 11 2.70 18.76 -7.29
N ASN A 12 2.99 20.06 -7.30
CA ASN A 12 3.95 20.67 -8.21
C ASN A 12 5.37 20.16 -7.92
N TYR A 13 5.76 20.05 -6.64
CA TYR A 13 7.03 19.45 -6.24
C TYR A 13 7.17 17.99 -6.75
N MET A 14 6.13 17.16 -6.59
CA MET A 14 6.14 15.80 -7.15
C MET A 14 6.19 15.79 -8.69
N LYS A 15 5.55 16.75 -9.36
CA LYS A 15 5.64 16.91 -10.82
C LYS A 15 7.05 17.33 -11.26
N THR A 16 7.76 18.15 -10.48
CA THR A 16 9.16 18.53 -10.71
C THR A 16 10.12 17.34 -10.62
N LEU A 17 9.86 16.37 -9.70
CA LEU A 17 10.61 15.11 -9.65
C LEU A 17 10.40 14.24 -10.91
N GLN A 18 9.31 14.46 -11.65
CA GLN A 18 8.88 13.72 -12.84
C GLN A 18 8.39 12.28 -12.57
N TYR A 19 7.60 11.74 -13.49
CA TYR A 19 7.20 10.34 -13.46
C TYR A 19 8.37 9.46 -13.94
N ASN A 20 8.70 8.40 -13.20
CA ASN A 20 9.79 7.51 -13.60
C ASN A 20 9.41 6.59 -14.77
N HIS A 21 9.99 6.90 -15.94
CA HIS A 21 9.87 6.13 -17.18
C HIS A 21 11.05 5.18 -17.47
N THR A 22 12.12 5.16 -16.65
CA THR A 22 13.39 4.46 -16.97
C THR A 22 13.29 2.93 -16.93
N GLY A 23 12.21 2.40 -16.34
CA GLY A 23 12.05 0.98 -16.03
C GLY A 23 12.46 0.66 -14.60
N THR A 24 13.68 1.06 -14.20
CA THR A 24 14.23 0.86 -12.86
C THR A 24 13.52 1.72 -11.80
N GLN A 25 13.16 1.12 -10.66
CA GLN A 25 12.64 1.85 -9.50
C GLN A 25 13.81 2.26 -8.59
N PHE A 26 13.90 3.52 -8.19
CA PHE A 26 15.02 4.03 -7.39
C PHE A 26 14.83 3.81 -5.88
N PHE A 27 13.59 3.88 -5.37
CA PHE A 27 13.32 3.75 -3.93
C PHE A 27 12.47 2.52 -3.64
N GLU A 28 12.97 1.58 -2.84
CA GLU A 28 12.23 0.35 -2.51
C GLU A 28 11.09 0.61 -1.49
N ILE A 29 9.84 0.51 -1.92
CA ILE A 29 8.66 0.70 -1.05
C ILE A 29 8.04 -0.64 -0.63
N ARG A 30 8.49 -1.17 0.51
CA ARG A 30 7.85 -2.32 1.18
C ARG A 30 6.57 -1.88 1.88
N LYS A 31 5.40 -2.17 1.29
CA LYS A 31 4.08 -1.72 1.79
C LYS A 31 3.73 -2.10 3.24
N MET A 32 4.32 -3.16 3.78
CA MET A 32 4.11 -3.61 5.16
C MET A 32 5.17 -3.06 6.15
N ARG A 33 6.11 -2.23 5.69
CA ARG A 33 7.07 -1.54 6.57
C ARG A 33 6.30 -0.58 7.50
N PRO A 34 6.71 -0.43 8.77
CA PRO A 34 6.20 0.61 9.66
C PRO A 34 6.25 2.00 9.02
N LEU A 35 5.31 2.88 9.38
CA LEU A 35 5.22 4.25 8.85
C LEU A 35 6.55 5.00 9.04
N SER A 36 7.18 4.90 10.20
CA SER A 36 8.50 5.50 10.47
C SER A 36 9.57 5.13 9.45
N GLY A 37 9.67 3.85 9.09
CA GLY A 37 10.59 3.39 8.05
C GLY A 37 10.25 3.91 6.65
N LEU A 38 8.97 4.16 6.36
CA LEU A 38 8.52 4.76 5.10
C LEU A 38 8.79 6.28 5.06
N MET A 39 8.74 6.97 6.21
CA MET A 39 9.06 8.40 6.31
C MET A 39 10.55 8.68 6.09
N GLU A 40 11.47 7.83 6.57
CA GLU A 40 12.89 7.96 6.24
C GLU A 40 13.15 7.76 4.74
N THR A 41 12.44 6.83 4.08
CA THR A 41 12.53 6.69 2.60
C THR A 41 11.89 7.88 1.86
N ALA A 42 10.86 8.52 2.40
CA ALA A 42 10.32 9.77 1.83
C ALA A 42 11.32 10.94 1.94
N LYS A 43 11.99 11.06 3.08
CA LYS A 43 13.06 12.03 3.33
C LYS A 43 14.26 11.79 2.39
N GLU A 44 14.62 10.54 2.15
CA GLU A 44 15.60 10.17 1.13
C GLU A 44 15.17 10.62 -0.28
N MET A 45 13.91 10.40 -0.69
CA MET A 45 13.39 10.94 -1.97
C MET A 45 13.59 12.45 -2.08
N THR A 46 13.36 13.21 -0.99
CA THR A 46 13.56 14.67 -1.02
C THR A 46 15.03 15.08 -1.12
N ARG A 47 15.96 14.25 -0.65
CA ARG A 47 17.40 14.50 -0.71
C ARG A 47 17.98 14.14 -2.08
N GLU A 48 17.67 12.95 -2.59
CA GLU A 48 18.19 12.46 -3.87
C GLU A 48 17.48 13.07 -5.09
N SER A 49 16.24 13.55 -4.93
CA SER A 49 15.45 14.23 -5.96
C SER A 49 15.31 13.47 -7.30
N LEU A 50 15.22 12.14 -7.24
CA LEU A 50 15.07 11.27 -8.41
C LEU A 50 13.61 11.06 -8.83
N PRO A 51 13.32 10.70 -10.11
CA PRO A 51 11.97 10.43 -10.58
C PRO A 51 11.25 9.29 -9.85
N ILE A 52 9.95 9.48 -9.63
CA ILE A 52 9.10 8.61 -8.81
C ILE A 52 7.89 8.04 -9.57
N LYS A 53 7.36 6.91 -9.09
CA LYS A 53 6.11 6.28 -9.56
C LYS A 53 4.99 6.49 -8.53
N CYS A 54 3.78 6.04 -8.88
CA CYS A 54 2.56 6.22 -8.08
C CYS A 54 2.69 5.83 -6.59
N LEU A 55 3.36 4.72 -6.27
CA LEU A 55 3.52 4.27 -4.87
C LEU A 55 4.49 5.14 -4.07
N GLU A 56 5.61 5.56 -4.69
CA GLU A 56 6.60 6.44 -4.09
C GLU A 56 5.96 7.82 -3.81
N ALA A 57 5.19 8.35 -4.76
CA ALA A 57 4.44 9.60 -4.60
C ALA A 57 3.39 9.56 -3.47
N VAL A 58 2.78 8.41 -3.19
CA VAL A 58 1.87 8.27 -2.03
C VAL A 58 2.62 8.39 -0.71
N ILE A 59 3.80 7.78 -0.60
CA ILE A 59 4.63 7.84 0.61
C ILE A 59 5.19 9.26 0.82
N LEU A 60 5.66 9.90 -0.26
CA LEU A 60 6.12 11.29 -0.24
C LEU A 60 4.98 12.27 0.09
N GLY A 61 3.79 12.06 -0.49
CA GLY A 61 2.60 12.86 -0.19
C GLY A 61 2.18 12.79 1.29
N ILE A 62 2.29 11.61 1.92
CA ILE A 62 2.08 11.44 3.37
C ILE A 62 3.13 12.26 4.15
N TYR A 63 4.41 12.10 3.84
CA TYR A 63 5.51 12.80 4.51
C TYR A 63 5.33 14.33 4.49
N LEU A 64 5.07 14.90 3.32
CA LEU A 64 4.90 16.35 3.11
C LEU A 64 3.62 16.94 3.72
N THR A 65 2.71 16.11 4.23
CA THR A 65 1.43 16.53 4.83
C THR A 65 1.29 16.16 6.31
N ASN A 66 2.26 15.47 6.93
CA ASN A 66 2.20 15.10 8.35
C ASN A 66 1.96 16.32 9.26
N GLY A 67 2.61 17.45 9.00
CA GLY A 67 2.46 18.69 9.78
C GLY A 67 1.11 19.43 9.63
N GLN A 68 0.16 18.92 8.84
CA GLN A 68 -1.13 19.57 8.58
C GLN A 68 -2.29 18.71 9.14
N PRO A 69 -2.63 18.80 10.44
CA PRO A 69 -3.60 17.92 11.10
C PRO A 69 -5.06 18.10 10.64
N SER A 70 -5.35 19.15 9.86
CA SER A 70 -6.65 19.35 9.20
C SER A 70 -6.83 18.50 7.92
N ILE A 71 -5.76 17.85 7.45
CA ILE A 71 -5.72 17.05 6.23
C ILE A 71 -5.68 15.56 6.59
N GLU A 72 -6.84 14.89 6.58
CA GLU A 72 -6.91 13.43 6.73
C GLU A 72 -6.54 12.75 5.40
N ARG A 73 -5.75 11.68 5.44
CA ARG A 73 -5.02 11.14 4.27
C ARG A 73 -5.13 9.63 4.21
N PHE A 74 -5.49 9.05 3.07
CA PHE A 74 -5.75 7.61 2.95
C PHE A 74 -5.42 7.09 1.55
N PRO A 75 -4.81 5.90 1.40
CA PRO A 75 -4.49 5.39 0.07
C PRO A 75 -5.73 4.89 -0.66
N ILE A 76 -5.88 5.27 -1.93
CA ILE A 76 -6.90 4.75 -2.86
C ILE A 76 -6.17 3.96 -3.94
N SER A 77 -6.35 2.63 -3.98
CA SER A 77 -5.74 1.75 -4.98
C SER A 77 -6.76 1.27 -6.01
N PHE A 78 -6.40 1.33 -7.28
CA PHE A 78 -7.19 0.84 -8.41
C PHE A 78 -6.53 -0.42 -8.99
N LYS A 79 -7.34 -1.46 -9.25
CA LYS A 79 -7.00 -2.55 -10.17
C LYS A 79 -7.86 -2.39 -11.41
N THR A 80 -7.24 -2.14 -12.55
CA THR A 80 -7.91 -1.95 -13.84
C THR A 80 -7.52 -3.05 -14.83
N TYR A 81 -8.24 -3.14 -15.93
CA TYR A 81 -8.02 -4.11 -17.01
C TYR A 81 -8.06 -3.37 -18.36
N PHE A 82 -7.08 -3.66 -19.22
CA PHE A 82 -6.95 -3.13 -20.58
C PHE A 82 -6.13 -4.11 -21.42
N SER A 83 -6.51 -4.32 -22.68
CA SER A 83 -5.78 -5.17 -23.65
C SER A 83 -5.23 -6.48 -23.08
N GLY A 84 -6.11 -7.34 -22.54
CA GLY A 84 -5.74 -8.65 -21.95
C GLY A 84 -5.09 -8.59 -20.55
N ASN A 85 -4.64 -7.42 -20.11
CA ASN A 85 -3.74 -7.25 -18.98
C ASN A 85 -4.38 -6.53 -17.79
N TYR A 86 -3.89 -6.86 -16.58
CA TYR A 86 -4.28 -6.18 -15.34
C TYR A 86 -3.23 -5.17 -14.91
N PHE A 87 -3.70 -3.97 -14.55
CA PHE A 87 -2.85 -2.88 -14.11
C PHE A 87 -3.21 -2.43 -12.69
N HIS A 88 -2.19 -1.96 -11.98
CA HIS A 88 -2.26 -1.55 -10.60
C HIS A 88 -1.79 -0.10 -10.47
N HIS A 89 -2.58 0.72 -9.78
CA HIS A 89 -2.31 2.13 -9.57
C HIS A 89 -2.76 2.55 -8.17
N VAL A 90 -2.16 3.60 -7.61
CA VAL A 90 -2.51 4.11 -6.28
C VAL A 90 -2.31 5.63 -6.22
N VAL A 91 -3.23 6.32 -5.54
CA VAL A 91 -3.13 7.74 -5.21
C VAL A 91 -3.34 7.93 -3.71
N LEU A 92 -2.95 9.09 -3.18
CA LEU A 92 -3.25 9.49 -1.82
C LEU A 92 -4.56 10.30 -1.84
N GLY A 93 -5.65 9.67 -1.41
CA GLY A 93 -6.90 10.37 -1.16
C GLY A 93 -6.75 11.34 0.00
N ILE A 94 -7.28 12.55 -0.18
CA ILE A 94 -7.26 13.63 0.78
C ILE A 94 -8.69 13.96 1.20
N TYR A 95 -8.89 14.17 2.50
CA TYR A 95 -10.12 14.74 3.06
C TYR A 95 -9.78 15.93 3.95
N CYS A 96 -10.38 17.08 3.68
CA CYS A 96 -10.23 18.28 4.49
C CYS A 96 -11.50 19.14 4.38
N ASN A 97 -11.98 19.68 5.50
CA ASN A 97 -13.15 20.56 5.60
C ASN A 97 -14.38 20.11 4.77
N GLY A 98 -14.80 18.84 4.91
CA GLY A 98 -15.97 18.30 4.22
C GLY A 98 -15.78 18.05 2.71
N ARG A 99 -14.58 18.22 2.17
CA ARG A 99 -14.25 18.00 0.76
C ARG A 99 -13.20 16.92 0.57
N TYR A 100 -13.27 16.24 -0.56
CA TYR A 100 -12.35 15.21 -1.01
C TYR A 100 -11.52 15.71 -2.20
N GLY A 101 -10.31 15.16 -2.34
CA GLY A 101 -9.38 15.37 -3.45
C GLY A 101 -8.30 14.29 -3.43
N SER A 102 -7.23 14.45 -4.22
CA SER A 102 -6.09 13.53 -4.18
C SER A 102 -4.77 14.16 -4.57
N LEU A 103 -3.69 13.53 -4.11
CA LEU A 103 -2.31 13.73 -4.52
C LEU A 103 -1.77 12.43 -5.14
N GLY A 104 -0.83 12.52 -6.09
CA GLY A 104 -0.15 11.35 -6.61
C GLY A 104 0.74 11.61 -7.82
N MET A 105 1.23 10.55 -8.45
CA MET A 105 1.98 10.61 -9.72
C MET A 105 1.53 9.51 -10.67
N SER A 106 1.20 9.91 -11.90
CA SER A 106 0.76 9.02 -12.96
C SER A 106 1.29 9.51 -14.32
N ARG A 107 1.24 8.63 -15.32
CA ARG A 107 1.57 8.95 -16.72
C ARG A 107 0.45 9.72 -17.43
N ARG A 108 -0.71 9.84 -16.79
CA ARG A 108 -1.90 10.54 -17.29
C ARG A 108 -2.31 11.55 -16.23
N ALA A 109 -2.53 12.81 -16.62
CA ALA A 109 -2.78 13.90 -15.67
C ALA A 109 -4.09 13.70 -14.89
N GLU A 110 -5.10 13.19 -15.56
CA GLU A 110 -6.43 12.90 -15.02
C GLU A 110 -6.44 11.72 -14.03
N LEU A 111 -5.31 11.04 -13.86
CA LEU A 111 -5.14 9.89 -12.97
C LEU A 111 -4.13 10.19 -11.84
N MET A 112 -3.93 11.43 -11.41
CA MET A 112 -3.10 11.76 -10.24
C MET A 112 -3.75 12.76 -9.28
N ASP A 113 -3.49 14.07 -9.43
CA ASP A 113 -4.11 15.08 -8.59
C ASP A 113 -5.56 15.36 -8.96
N LYS A 114 -6.36 15.55 -7.91
CA LYS A 114 -7.76 15.99 -8.00
C LYS A 114 -7.96 17.11 -6.97
N PRO A 115 -8.48 18.29 -7.37
CA PRO A 115 -8.63 19.42 -6.46
C PRO A 115 -9.60 19.10 -5.33
N LEU A 116 -9.50 19.82 -4.22
CA LEU A 116 -10.28 19.61 -3.00
C LEU A 116 -11.73 20.12 -3.12
N THR A 117 -12.44 19.68 -4.15
CA THR A 117 -13.77 20.19 -4.54
C THR A 117 -14.88 19.13 -4.44
N PHE A 118 -14.54 17.84 -4.43
CA PHE A 118 -15.51 16.76 -4.39
C PHE A 118 -16.25 16.74 -3.05
N ARG A 119 -17.58 16.65 -3.07
CA ARG A 119 -18.40 16.67 -1.83
C ARG A 119 -18.46 15.32 -1.14
N THR A 120 -18.20 14.24 -1.87
CA THR A 120 -18.33 12.87 -1.39
C THR A 120 -17.14 12.02 -1.87
N LEU A 121 -16.90 10.88 -1.21
CA LEU A 121 -15.83 9.96 -1.60
C LEU A 121 -16.17 9.24 -2.92
N SER A 122 -17.45 8.92 -3.11
CA SER A 122 -17.96 8.34 -4.34
C SER A 122 -17.75 9.23 -5.56
N ASP A 123 -17.98 10.54 -5.46
CA ASP A 123 -17.78 11.44 -6.61
C ASP A 123 -16.30 11.51 -7.03
N LEU A 124 -15.36 11.51 -6.08
CA LEU A 124 -13.93 11.43 -6.36
C LEU A 124 -13.56 10.09 -7.03
N VAL A 125 -14.04 8.97 -6.49
CA VAL A 125 -13.76 7.63 -7.05
C VAL A 125 -14.37 7.46 -8.45
N PHE A 126 -15.55 8.04 -8.70
CA PHE A 126 -16.19 8.01 -10.00
C PHE A 126 -15.48 8.88 -11.04
N ASP A 127 -14.94 10.04 -10.67
CA ASP A 127 -14.10 10.83 -11.58
C ASP A 127 -12.82 10.06 -11.96
N PHE A 128 -12.19 9.32 -11.04
CA PHE A 128 -11.12 8.38 -11.41
C PHE A 128 -11.59 7.28 -12.37
N GLU A 129 -12.76 6.66 -12.14
CA GLU A 129 -13.35 5.66 -13.03
C GLU A 129 -13.60 6.24 -14.44
N ASP A 130 -14.20 7.42 -14.52
CA ASP A 130 -14.51 8.11 -15.76
C ASP A 130 -13.22 8.60 -16.47
N SER A 131 -12.19 8.97 -15.71
CA SER A 131 -10.83 9.26 -16.22
C SER A 131 -10.13 8.01 -16.77
N TYR A 132 -10.33 6.81 -16.19
CA TYR A 132 -9.80 5.56 -16.76
C TYR A 132 -10.48 5.18 -18.09
N LYS A 133 -11.78 5.43 -18.25
CA LYS A 133 -12.52 5.15 -19.49
C LYS A 133 -11.93 5.87 -20.70
N LYS A 134 -11.40 7.09 -20.52
CA LYS A 134 -10.69 7.87 -21.56
C LYS A 134 -9.48 7.12 -22.16
N TYR A 135 -8.90 6.18 -21.40
CA TYR A 135 -7.77 5.34 -21.82
C TYR A 135 -8.18 3.88 -22.01
N LEU A 136 -9.46 3.60 -22.24
CA LEU A 136 -10.01 2.26 -22.48
C LEU A 136 -9.80 1.27 -21.31
N HIS A 137 -9.39 1.75 -20.14
CA HIS A 137 -9.27 0.93 -18.93
C HIS A 137 -10.64 0.71 -18.28
N THR A 138 -10.99 -0.56 -18.05
CA THR A 138 -12.12 -0.92 -17.19
C THR A 138 -11.63 -1.04 -15.74
N VAL A 139 -12.18 -0.28 -14.80
CA VAL A 139 -11.90 -0.49 -13.37
C VAL A 139 -12.54 -1.81 -12.92
N LYS A 140 -11.77 -2.68 -12.27
CA LYS A 140 -12.23 -4.01 -11.83
C LYS A 140 -12.33 -4.08 -10.30
N LYS A 141 -11.39 -3.45 -9.58
CA LYS A 141 -11.46 -3.29 -8.12
C LYS A 141 -10.99 -1.91 -7.68
N VAL A 142 -11.64 -1.38 -6.65
CA VAL A 142 -11.17 -0.22 -5.87
C VAL A 142 -10.87 -0.70 -4.45
N LYS A 143 -9.75 -0.28 -3.88
CA LYS A 143 -9.41 -0.51 -2.48
C LYS A 143 -9.15 0.82 -1.79
N ILE A 144 -9.67 0.99 -0.59
CA ILE A 144 -9.49 2.21 0.19
C ILE A 144 -8.92 1.83 1.55
N GLY A 145 -7.85 2.52 1.93
CA GLY A 145 -7.21 2.36 3.23
C GLY A 145 -7.90 3.14 4.35
N LEU A 146 -7.32 3.04 5.54
CA LEU A 146 -7.65 3.91 6.67
C LEU A 146 -6.92 5.26 6.54
N TYR A 147 -7.29 6.22 7.39
CA TYR A 147 -6.49 7.42 7.59
C TYR A 147 -5.10 7.06 8.13
N VAL A 148 -4.07 7.67 7.54
CA VAL A 148 -2.67 7.52 7.93
C VAL A 148 -2.38 8.46 9.10
N PRO A 149 -1.85 7.96 10.24
CA PRO A 149 -1.48 8.81 11.38
C PRO A 149 -0.54 9.96 10.98
N HIS A 150 -0.70 11.11 11.64
CA HIS A 150 0.18 12.27 11.45
C HIS A 150 1.54 12.12 12.13
N GLU A 151 1.65 11.26 13.13
CA GLU A 151 2.90 10.97 13.85
C GLU A 151 3.86 10.16 12.95
N PRO A 152 4.96 10.75 12.45
CA PRO A 152 5.88 10.05 11.55
C PRO A 152 6.57 8.88 12.24
N HIS A 153 6.79 8.89 13.55
CA HIS A 153 7.47 7.81 14.27
C HIS A 153 6.57 6.60 14.57
N SER A 154 5.34 6.57 14.06
CA SER A 154 4.43 5.43 14.26
C SER A 154 5.02 4.12 13.73
N PHE A 155 5.00 3.10 14.58
CA PHE A 155 5.40 1.74 14.22
C PHE A 155 4.30 0.95 13.49
N GLN A 156 3.10 1.54 13.32
CA GLN A 156 2.02 0.90 12.58
C GLN A 156 2.28 0.94 11.07
N PRO A 157 2.01 -0.14 10.32
CA PRO A 157 2.01 -0.10 8.86
C PRO A 157 0.78 0.67 8.36
N ILE A 158 0.87 1.20 7.13
CA ILE A 158 -0.30 1.79 6.45
C ILE A 158 -1.32 0.67 6.16
N GLU A 159 -2.58 0.85 6.56
CA GLU A 159 -3.65 -0.07 6.16
C GLU A 159 -4.14 0.30 4.75
N TRP A 160 -3.76 -0.50 3.76
CA TRP A 160 -3.96 -0.21 2.33
C TRP A 160 -5.31 -0.69 1.76
N LYS A 161 -6.04 -1.53 2.48
CA LYS A 161 -7.11 -2.35 1.89
C LYS A 161 -8.25 -2.68 2.87
N GLN A 162 -8.62 -1.71 3.71
CA GLN A 162 -9.73 -1.83 4.65
C GLN A 162 -11.07 -2.05 3.93
N LEU A 163 -11.37 -1.22 2.92
CA LEU A 163 -12.48 -1.44 1.99
C LEU A 163 -11.94 -2.04 0.69
N VAL A 164 -12.62 -3.04 0.14
CA VAL A 164 -12.31 -3.64 -1.16
C VAL A 164 -13.61 -3.87 -1.94
N LEU A 165 -13.85 -3.06 -2.98
CA LEU A 165 -15.02 -3.15 -3.85
C LEU A 165 -14.65 -3.83 -5.17
N ASN A 166 -15.48 -4.80 -5.61
CA ASN A 166 -15.38 -5.43 -6.93
C ASN A 166 -16.28 -4.67 -7.91
N VAL A 167 -15.92 -3.43 -8.25
CA VAL A 167 -16.79 -2.48 -8.97
C VAL A 167 -17.36 -3.01 -10.28
N SER A 168 -16.65 -3.89 -11.00
CA SER A 168 -17.17 -4.51 -12.24
C SER A 168 -18.25 -5.59 -12.01
N LYS A 169 -18.72 -5.79 -10.78
CA LYS A 169 -19.82 -6.70 -10.40
C LYS A 169 -20.91 -5.98 -9.59
N MET A 170 -20.91 -4.66 -9.54
CA MET A 170 -21.80 -3.85 -8.70
C MET A 170 -22.45 -2.76 -9.52
N LEU A 171 -23.69 -2.36 -9.18
CA LEU A 171 -24.32 -1.19 -9.78
C LEU A 171 -23.70 0.09 -9.20
N ARG A 172 -23.72 1.18 -9.96
CA ARG A 172 -23.14 2.48 -9.52
C ARG A 172 -23.80 3.00 -8.23
N ALA A 173 -25.07 2.68 -8.00
CA ALA A 173 -25.78 2.99 -6.75
C ALA A 173 -25.21 2.22 -5.53
N ASP A 174 -24.93 0.92 -5.67
CA ASP A 174 -24.36 0.10 -4.60
C ASP A 174 -22.92 0.51 -4.28
N ILE A 175 -22.13 0.82 -5.32
CA ILE A 175 -20.78 1.36 -5.18
C ILE A 175 -20.83 2.67 -4.38
N ARG A 176 -21.74 3.59 -4.74
CA ARG A 176 -21.95 4.85 -4.00
C ARG A 176 -22.31 4.57 -2.53
N LYS A 177 -23.27 3.67 -2.28
CA LYS A 177 -23.73 3.31 -0.93
C LYS A 177 -22.59 2.81 -0.03
N GLU A 178 -21.78 1.87 -0.51
CA GLU A 178 -20.66 1.34 0.27
C GLU A 178 -19.53 2.36 0.47
N LEU A 179 -19.22 3.18 -0.55
CA LEU A 179 -18.24 4.26 -0.44
C LEU A 179 -18.66 5.33 0.59
N GLU A 180 -19.91 5.77 0.57
CA GLU A 180 -20.38 6.80 1.51
C GLU A 180 -20.55 6.29 2.94
N LYS A 181 -20.98 5.03 3.12
CA LYS A 181 -20.96 4.35 4.41
C LYS A 181 -19.53 4.32 4.98
N TYR A 182 -18.57 3.83 4.18
CA TYR A 182 -17.17 3.76 4.60
C TYR A 182 -16.57 5.15 4.88
N ALA A 183 -16.88 6.16 4.05
CA ALA A 183 -16.47 7.55 4.25
C ALA A 183 -17.03 8.17 5.53
N ARG A 184 -18.26 7.82 5.92
CA ARG A 184 -18.85 8.20 7.21
C ARG A 184 -18.13 7.50 8.37
N ASP A 185 -17.92 6.19 8.26
CA ASP A 185 -17.33 5.39 9.35
C ASP A 185 -15.84 5.75 9.58
N MET A 186 -15.10 6.17 8.55
CA MET A 186 -13.77 6.81 8.67
C MET A 186 -13.83 8.13 9.45
N ARG A 187 -14.73 9.05 9.08
CA ARG A 187 -14.88 10.36 9.74
C ARG A 187 -15.28 10.23 11.21
N MET A 188 -16.10 9.23 11.54
CA MET A 188 -16.49 8.89 12.91
C MET A 188 -15.42 8.06 13.67
N LYS A 189 -14.29 7.74 13.04
CA LYS A 189 -13.17 6.94 13.59
C LYS A 189 -13.61 5.57 14.17
N LEU A 190 -14.64 4.96 13.58
CA LEU A 190 -15.25 3.70 14.04
C LEU A 190 -14.52 2.44 13.53
N LEU A 191 -13.64 2.59 12.55
CA LEU A 191 -12.99 1.49 11.85
C LEU A 191 -11.70 1.05 12.57
N LYS A 192 -11.61 -0.24 12.88
CA LYS A 192 -10.37 -0.89 13.33
C LYS A 192 -9.64 -1.52 12.12
N PRO A 193 -8.29 -1.54 12.07
CA PRO A 193 -7.55 -2.16 10.97
C PRO A 193 -7.98 -3.60 10.74
N ALA A 194 -8.32 -3.97 9.50
CA ALA A 194 -8.66 -5.34 9.13
C ALA A 194 -7.51 -6.30 9.46
N SER A 195 -6.27 -5.85 9.32
CA SER A 195 -5.04 -6.52 9.72
C SER A 195 -4.88 -6.77 11.24
N ALA A 196 -5.66 -6.12 12.12
CA ALA A 196 -5.59 -6.32 13.57
C ALA A 196 -6.36 -7.56 14.06
N HIS A 197 -6.96 -8.34 13.16
CA HIS A 197 -7.53 -9.66 13.50
C HIS A 197 -6.39 -10.66 13.68
N SER A 198 -5.83 -10.72 14.90
CA SER A 198 -5.12 -11.91 15.36
C SER A 198 -6.00 -13.13 15.08
N PRO A 199 -5.49 -14.23 14.50
CA PRO A 199 -6.29 -15.44 14.39
C PRO A 199 -6.65 -15.87 15.81
N THR A 200 -7.95 -15.95 16.09
CA THR A 200 -8.45 -16.54 17.32
C THR A 200 -7.95 -17.98 17.32
N GLN A 201 -6.86 -18.24 18.05
CA GLN A 201 -6.49 -19.61 18.37
C GLN A 201 -7.64 -20.15 19.21
N ALA A 202 -8.56 -20.85 18.55
CA ALA A 202 -9.45 -21.77 19.20
C ALA A 202 -8.55 -22.77 19.90
N ARG A 203 -8.30 -22.53 21.20
CA ARG A 203 -7.65 -23.47 22.10
C ARG A 203 -8.55 -24.70 22.16
N SER A 204 -8.33 -25.63 21.22
CA SER A 204 -8.70 -27.00 21.43
C SER A 204 -8.07 -27.42 22.76
N ARG A 205 -8.90 -27.94 23.68
CA ARG A 205 -8.44 -28.45 24.97
C ARG A 205 -7.63 -29.72 24.76
N GLY A 206 -6.40 -29.56 24.27
CA GLY A 206 -5.40 -30.61 24.25
C GLY A 206 -5.13 -31.07 25.68
N LYS A 207 -5.25 -32.39 25.92
CA LYS A 207 -5.00 -32.97 27.24
C LYS A 207 -3.53 -32.72 27.61
N SER A 208 -3.32 -32.03 28.73
CA SER A 208 -1.99 -31.85 29.31
C SER A 208 -1.38 -33.20 29.68
N LEU A 209 -0.26 -33.55 29.05
CA LEU A 209 0.63 -34.62 29.51
C LEU A 209 2.00 -33.99 29.81
N SER A 210 2.21 -33.68 31.08
CA SER A 210 3.46 -33.13 31.60
C SER A 210 4.59 -34.18 31.58
N PRO A 211 5.79 -33.86 31.05
CA PRO A 211 6.92 -34.80 31.06
C PRO A 211 7.40 -35.08 32.48
N ARG A 212 7.42 -36.36 32.87
CA ARG A 212 7.77 -36.78 34.24
C ARG A 212 9.30 -36.88 34.40
N ARG A 213 9.85 -36.08 35.32
CA ARG A 213 11.27 -36.05 35.74
C ARG A 213 11.77 -37.45 36.16
N ARG A 214 12.89 -37.92 35.60
CA ARG A 214 13.74 -38.99 36.15
C ARG A 214 15.22 -38.64 35.98
N GLN A 215 16.02 -38.96 37.02
CA GLN A 215 17.47 -38.84 37.06
C GLN A 215 18.11 -40.18 36.68
N ALA A 216 19.26 -40.16 35.98
CA ALA A 216 20.34 -41.14 36.08
C ALA A 216 21.60 -40.67 35.30
N SER A 217 22.78 -41.10 35.74
CA SER A 217 24.11 -40.93 35.11
C SER A 217 25.04 -42.04 35.64
N PRO A 218 26.29 -42.24 35.15
CA PRO A 218 26.96 -41.70 33.95
C PRO A 218 27.08 -42.82 32.88
N PRO A 219 28.20 -43.51 32.49
CA PRO A 219 29.65 -43.35 32.75
C PRO A 219 30.43 -42.68 31.58
N ARG A 220 31.52 -43.28 31.06
CA ARG A 220 32.45 -42.76 30.03
C ARG A 220 32.94 -43.88 29.09
N ARG A 221 33.34 -43.54 27.84
CA ARG A 221 34.51 -44.14 27.17
C ARG A 221 35.13 -43.21 26.11
N LEU A 222 36.44 -43.34 25.91
CA LEU A 222 37.30 -42.59 24.97
C LEU A 222 37.44 -43.36 23.64
N GLY A 223 37.67 -42.69 22.50
CA GLY A 223 38.09 -43.41 21.28
C GLY A 223 38.05 -42.71 19.90
N ARG A 224 39.06 -41.86 19.62
CA ARG A 224 39.91 -41.86 18.40
C ARG A 224 39.32 -41.88 16.94
N ARG A 225 39.76 -40.85 16.17
CA ARG A 225 40.23 -40.84 14.75
C ARG A 225 39.28 -40.67 13.53
N ASP A 226 39.54 -39.57 12.80
CA ASP A 226 39.66 -39.33 11.35
C ASP A 226 38.96 -40.24 10.31
N LYS A 227 38.17 -39.62 9.41
CA LYS A 227 38.51 -39.38 7.98
C LYS A 227 37.42 -38.58 7.24
N SER A 228 37.86 -37.68 6.36
CA SER A 228 37.03 -36.88 5.41
C SER A 228 36.99 -37.55 4.01
N PRO A 229 36.39 -36.93 2.97
CA PRO A 229 34.98 -36.52 2.81
C PRO A 229 34.33 -37.19 1.56
N ALA A 230 33.01 -37.04 1.37
CA ALA A 230 32.33 -37.48 0.15
C ALA A 230 31.49 -36.37 -0.52
N LEU A 231 31.77 -36.20 -1.82
CA LEU A 231 31.08 -35.52 -2.93
C LEU A 231 29.76 -34.73 -2.67
N PRO A 232 29.64 -33.50 -3.21
CA PRO A 232 28.35 -32.83 -3.36
C PRO A 232 27.61 -33.28 -4.64
N GLU A 233 26.40 -33.83 -4.49
CA GLU A 233 25.52 -34.09 -5.63
C GLU A 233 24.96 -32.77 -6.21
N LYS A 234 25.05 -32.63 -7.54
CA LYS A 234 24.35 -31.56 -8.27
C LYS A 234 22.84 -31.78 -8.19
N LYS A 235 22.11 -30.84 -7.58
CA LYS A 235 20.66 -30.71 -7.80
C LYS A 235 20.39 -29.55 -8.75
N VAL A 236 19.74 -29.86 -9.86
CA VAL A 236 19.31 -28.88 -10.87
C VAL A 236 18.30 -27.93 -10.22
N ALA A 237 18.53 -26.63 -10.35
CA ALA A 237 17.61 -25.61 -9.88
C ALA A 237 16.65 -25.22 -11.02
N ASP A 238 15.35 -25.45 -10.83
CA ASP A 238 14.31 -25.00 -11.75
C ASP A 238 14.24 -23.47 -11.80
N LEU A 239 14.72 -22.86 -12.89
CA LEU A 239 14.47 -21.45 -13.20
C LEU A 239 13.02 -21.27 -13.65
N SER A 240 12.11 -21.01 -12.70
CA SER A 240 10.71 -20.65 -13.01
C SER A 240 10.12 -19.57 -12.10
N THR A 241 10.95 -18.67 -11.55
CA THR A 241 10.52 -17.61 -10.61
C THR A 241 11.06 -16.20 -10.91
N LEU A 242 11.30 -15.88 -12.18
CA LEU A 242 11.65 -14.51 -12.61
C LEU A 242 10.85 -14.08 -13.85
N ASN A 243 9.63 -13.56 -13.63
CA ASN A 243 9.00 -12.61 -14.56
C ASN A 243 7.87 -11.76 -13.95
N GLU A 244 7.97 -11.36 -12.67
CA GLU A 244 7.02 -10.43 -12.02
C GLU A 244 7.52 -8.96 -12.01
N VAL A 245 8.41 -8.60 -12.93
CA VAL A 245 9.01 -7.26 -13.04
C VAL A 245 8.58 -6.60 -14.37
N GLY A 246 7.39 -6.01 -14.39
CA GLY A 246 6.83 -5.48 -15.64
C GLY A 246 5.57 -4.62 -15.54
N TYR A 247 5.28 -4.00 -14.38
CA TYR A 247 4.07 -3.19 -14.19
C TYR A 247 4.09 -1.85 -14.95
N GLN A 248 3.93 -1.91 -16.28
CA GLN A 248 3.75 -0.77 -17.16
C GLN A 248 2.39 -0.86 -17.84
N ILE A 249 1.47 0.06 -17.53
CA ILE A 249 0.42 0.47 -18.47
C ILE A 249 1.15 0.94 -19.72
N ARG A 250 1.22 0.09 -20.74
CA ARG A 250 1.68 0.49 -22.08
C ARG A 250 0.51 1.15 -22.81
N ILE A 251 0.84 1.80 -23.92
CA ILE A 251 -0.06 2.61 -24.74
C ILE A 251 -1.30 1.80 -25.13
#